data_AF-A0A7X7KFY9-F1
#
_entry.id   AF-A0A7X7KFY9-F1
#
_cell.length_a   1.000
_cell.length_b   1.000
_cell.length_c   1.000
_cell.angle_alpha   90.00
_cell.angle_beta   90.00
_cell.angle_gamma   90.00
#
_symmetry.space_group_name_H-M   'P 1'
#
loop_
_entity.id
_entity.type
_entity.pdbx_description
1 polymer ?
#
loop_
_entity_poly.entity_id
_entity_poly.type
_entity_poly.pdbx_seq_one_letter_code
_entity_poly.pdbx_strand_id
1 'polypeptide(L)'
;MAQTPEAVSLRLLSKSPNAPSPLSPPPSPLFAVRTPTAIVTDLGTEFGVEVDESGDTTSHVFQGTVVVQAGMRGFGDTGIGDSDKRPTTAVVGGESDQTVALTAGQSICVGRVRETHQEPVAGALVRFTHPTSPPQFARRIYGPPKSLDLLDIVAGGDGRGKRRERGIDPATGYQDSVFLLDRRTAQQSYTPVKWNRFVDGVFMPVHGDAPPGTQLDSAGHAYDGFDIFKYKYAPLRRTVGSIWARAAEINDINMSQDRWCWVYSMGQGERFQPERKGLLCLRPNAGITFDLEALRTAHEGARPARFRAIAGVADASEIMADKDPQGKADLWVFVDGRLKQQRLQLQPQDGVAEINVELGTVDRFLTLVSTDSNDGSTFDWVVWGDPTLDMAETDKEGKSD
;
A
#
# COMPACT_ATOMS: atom_id res chain seq x y z
N MET A 1 47.28 30.60 -22.99
CA MET A 1 45.94 30.03 -23.25
C MET A 1 46.06 28.53 -23.02
N ALA A 2 45.44 28.05 -21.94
CA ALA A 2 45.30 26.64 -21.62
C ALA A 2 43.86 26.22 -21.89
N GLN A 3 43.66 24.99 -22.35
CA GLN A 3 42.75 23.98 -21.77
C GLN A 3 42.37 22.93 -22.82
N THR A 4 42.70 21.67 -22.55
CA THR A 4 41.74 20.56 -22.34
C THR A 4 42.53 19.31 -21.93
N PRO A 5 41.89 18.33 -21.24
CA PRO A 5 42.44 17.80 -20.00
C PRO A 5 42.95 16.35 -20.09
N GLU A 6 43.75 16.02 -19.08
CA GLU A 6 44.29 14.70 -18.78
C GLU A 6 43.21 13.69 -18.37
N ALA A 7 43.39 12.45 -18.84
CA ALA A 7 43.17 11.27 -18.03
C ALA A 7 44.53 10.85 -17.42
N VAL A 8 44.52 10.31 -16.20
CA VAL A 8 45.22 9.07 -15.78
C VAL A 8 45.21 8.95 -14.24
N SER A 9 44.91 7.73 -13.81
CA SER A 9 45.00 7.23 -12.44
C SER A 9 46.46 7.13 -11.96
N LEU A 10 46.75 7.47 -10.69
CA LEU A 10 47.94 6.97 -10.01
C LEU A 10 47.71 6.79 -8.51
N ARG A 11 48.02 5.57 -8.07
CA ARG A 11 48.06 5.09 -6.69
C ARG A 11 49.20 5.71 -5.88
N LEU A 12 48.93 5.86 -4.57
CA LEU A 12 49.82 5.71 -3.41
C LEU A 12 51.07 6.60 -3.30
N LEU A 13 51.00 7.54 -2.35
CA LEU A 13 52.13 7.87 -1.47
C LEU A 13 51.68 7.80 0.00
N SER A 14 52.65 7.41 0.82
CA SER A 14 52.54 6.67 2.06
C SER A 14 52.55 7.51 3.34
N LYS A 15 51.91 6.93 4.38
CA LYS A 15 52.24 6.98 5.82
C LYS A 15 52.11 8.32 6.58
N SER A 16 51.16 8.34 7.51
CA SER A 16 51.47 8.30 8.96
C SER A 16 50.26 7.78 9.77
N PRO A 17 50.44 6.85 10.73
CA PRO A 17 49.36 6.27 11.53
C PRO A 17 49.28 6.97 12.89
N ASN A 18 48.19 7.68 13.15
CA ASN A 18 47.60 7.98 14.47
C ASN A 18 46.75 9.25 14.38
N ALA A 19 45.54 9.10 13.88
CA ALA A 19 44.43 9.98 14.24
C ALA A 19 43.14 9.15 14.08
N PRO A 20 42.37 8.88 15.15
CA PRO A 20 41.05 8.31 14.97
C PRO A 20 40.17 9.34 14.25
N SER A 21 39.77 9.03 13.02
CA SER A 21 38.71 9.77 12.33
C SER A 21 37.42 9.68 13.16
N PRO A 22 36.66 10.79 13.31
CA PRO A 22 35.35 10.72 13.93
C PRO A 22 34.43 9.96 12.97
N LEU A 23 34.19 8.69 13.27
CA LEU A 23 33.16 7.89 12.64
C LEU A 23 31.85 8.67 12.71
N SER A 24 31.28 9.01 11.55
CA SER A 24 29.88 9.39 11.46
C SER A 24 29.05 8.29 12.14
N PRO A 25 28.16 8.63 13.10
CA PRO A 25 27.31 7.61 13.70
C PRO A 25 26.38 7.03 12.62
N PRO A 26 26.04 5.72 12.70
CA PRO A 26 25.05 5.12 11.81
C PRO A 26 23.71 5.86 11.94
N PRO A 27 22.85 5.85 10.89
CA PRO A 27 21.54 6.49 10.96
C PRO A 27 20.72 5.79 12.06
N SER A 28 20.56 6.45 13.20
CA SER A 28 19.65 5.99 14.24
C SER A 28 18.21 6.17 13.72
N PRO A 29 17.30 5.17 13.82
CA PRO A 29 15.89 5.27 13.42
C PRO A 29 15.07 6.20 14.33
N LEU A 30 15.73 6.93 15.21
CA LEU A 30 15.14 7.74 16.26
C LEU A 30 14.80 9.12 15.69
N PHE A 31 13.52 9.46 15.68
CA PHE A 31 13.04 10.79 15.32
C PHE A 31 12.67 11.56 16.59
N ALA A 32 12.64 12.90 16.49
CA ALA A 32 12.20 13.76 17.58
C ALA A 32 11.05 14.65 17.13
N VAL A 33 9.98 14.70 17.92
CA VAL A 33 8.88 15.66 17.74
C VAL A 33 9.19 16.91 18.53
N ARG A 34 9.26 18.06 17.86
CA ARG A 34 9.45 19.36 18.51
C ARG A 34 8.13 20.11 18.58
N THR A 35 7.75 20.51 19.78
CA THR A 35 6.56 21.30 20.08
C THR A 35 6.99 22.66 20.67
N PRO A 36 6.06 23.60 20.90
CA PRO A 36 6.40 24.90 21.47
C PRO A 36 7.03 24.87 22.88
N THR A 37 6.83 23.78 23.62
CA THR A 37 7.25 23.62 25.02
C THR A 37 8.11 22.37 25.26
N ALA A 38 8.22 21.43 24.32
CA ALA A 38 8.96 20.20 24.50
C ALA A 38 9.61 19.66 23.20
N ILE A 39 10.59 18.78 23.40
CA ILE A 39 11.19 17.91 22.38
C ILE A 39 11.00 16.48 22.89
N VAL A 40 10.25 15.66 22.15
CA VAL A 40 9.98 14.26 22.48
C VAL A 40 10.81 13.39 21.56
N THR A 41 11.82 12.71 22.08
CA THR A 41 12.73 11.86 21.32
C THR A 41 12.29 10.41 21.44
N ASP A 42 12.03 9.78 20.29
CA ASP A 42 11.78 8.36 20.20
C ASP A 42 13.04 7.56 20.56
N LEU A 43 12.91 6.49 21.34
CA LEU A 43 13.96 5.48 21.55
C LEU A 43 13.52 4.07 21.08
N GLY A 44 12.64 3.98 20.08
CA GLY A 44 12.13 2.73 19.50
C GLY A 44 10.73 2.35 19.98
N THR A 45 9.77 3.26 19.82
CA THR A 45 8.57 3.37 20.68
C THR A 45 7.30 3.65 19.88
N GLU A 46 6.14 3.34 20.46
CA GLU A 46 4.84 3.93 20.09
C GLU A 46 4.41 4.92 21.19
N PHE A 47 4.25 6.19 20.84
CA PHE A 47 3.86 7.27 21.75
C PHE A 47 2.97 8.29 21.03
N GLY A 48 2.21 9.07 21.80
CA GLY A 48 1.42 10.19 21.30
C GLY A 48 1.91 11.51 21.88
N VAL A 49 1.78 12.58 21.10
CA VAL A 49 2.08 13.95 21.49
C VAL A 49 0.88 14.83 21.14
N GLU A 50 0.36 15.55 22.12
CA GLU A 50 -0.72 16.53 21.98
C GLU A 50 -0.19 17.92 22.36
N VAL A 51 -0.60 18.95 21.64
CA VAL A 51 -0.29 20.35 21.95
C VAL A 51 -1.62 21.10 22.04
N ASP A 52 -1.88 21.70 23.19
CA ASP A 52 -3.12 22.46 23.39
C ASP A 52 -3.03 23.88 22.79
N GLU A 53 -4.15 24.63 22.85
CA GLU A 53 -4.22 26.02 22.36
C GLU A 53 -3.22 26.97 23.03
N SER A 54 -2.71 26.62 24.21
CA SER A 54 -1.69 27.38 24.91
C SER A 54 -0.25 26.97 24.61
N GLY A 55 -0.07 25.93 23.80
CA GLY A 55 1.22 25.37 23.44
C GLY A 55 1.78 24.41 24.48
N ASP A 56 0.99 24.01 25.49
CA ASP A 56 1.39 23.02 26.49
C ASP A 56 1.37 21.63 25.83
N THR A 57 2.42 20.84 26.07
CA THR A 57 2.62 19.55 25.40
C THR A 57 2.34 18.39 26.32
N THR A 58 1.36 17.55 25.98
CA THR A 58 1.12 16.27 26.66
C THR A 58 1.71 15.11 25.87
N SER A 59 2.56 14.31 26.48
CA SER A 59 3.15 13.10 25.90
C SER A 59 2.69 11.86 26.66
N HIS A 60 2.41 10.77 25.95
CA HIS A 60 2.08 9.46 26.53
C HIS A 60 2.73 8.33 25.75
N VAL A 61 3.20 7.31 26.45
CA VAL A 61 3.87 6.16 25.85
C VAL A 61 2.95 4.95 25.88
N PHE A 62 2.71 4.36 24.71
CA PHE A 62 1.94 3.11 24.59
C PHE A 62 2.85 1.88 24.71
N GLN A 63 4.03 1.92 24.10
CA GLN A 63 4.99 0.81 24.11
C GLN A 63 6.41 1.33 23.89
N GLY A 64 7.36 0.93 24.74
CA GLY A 64 8.78 1.32 24.66
C GLY A 64 9.12 2.49 25.59
N THR A 65 10.08 3.33 25.21
CA THR A 65 10.58 4.44 26.04
C THR A 65 10.80 5.71 25.21
N VAL A 66 10.31 6.86 25.69
CA VAL A 66 10.67 8.17 25.10
C VAL A 66 11.39 9.05 26.10
N VAL A 67 12.15 10.01 25.60
CA VAL A 67 12.71 11.10 26.41
C VAL A 67 12.00 12.40 26.04
N VAL A 68 11.36 13.03 27.03
CA VAL A 68 10.72 14.34 26.90
C VAL A 68 11.67 15.38 27.50
N GLN A 69 12.10 16.33 26.68
CA GLN A 69 12.94 17.45 27.09
C GLN A 69 12.15 18.76 26.97
N ALA A 70 12.24 19.64 27.96
CA ALA A 70 11.72 21.00 27.83
C ALA A 70 12.44 21.79 26.72
N GLY A 71 11.70 22.52 25.87
CA GLY A 71 12.29 23.36 24.82
C GLY A 71 11.38 24.53 24.43
N MET A 72 11.95 25.74 24.25
CA MET A 72 11.19 26.94 23.86
C MET A 72 11.62 27.48 22.49
N ARG A 73 10.66 27.91 21.68
CA ARG A 73 10.88 28.78 20.50
C ARG A 73 10.46 30.21 20.87
N GLY A 74 11.39 31.16 20.79
CA GLY A 74 11.07 32.59 20.90
C GLY A 74 10.13 33.01 19.78
N PHE A 75 9.00 33.64 20.12
CA PHE A 75 8.12 34.27 19.15
C PHE A 75 8.80 35.56 18.67
N GLY A 76 9.41 35.54 17.48
CA GLY A 76 10.02 36.76 16.93
C GLY A 76 11.04 36.64 15.78
N ASP A 77 11.36 35.45 15.24
CA ASP A 77 12.37 35.36 14.17
C ASP A 77 11.75 34.98 12.82
N THR A 78 11.35 35.99 12.05
CA THR A 78 11.20 35.89 10.59
C THR A 78 12.58 35.86 9.98
N GLY A 79 13.25 34.71 9.99
CA GLY A 79 14.62 34.58 9.52
C GLY A 79 14.93 33.19 9.00
N ILE A 80 15.32 33.13 7.73
CA ILE A 80 16.03 31.98 7.15
C ILE A 80 17.31 31.79 7.99
N GLY A 81 17.40 30.71 8.77
CA GLY A 81 18.48 30.55 9.74
C GLY A 81 18.82 29.08 10.02
N ASP A 82 19.93 28.65 9.43
CA ASP A 82 20.93 27.69 9.92
C ASP A 82 20.46 26.55 10.87
N SER A 83 20.35 25.34 10.33
CA SER A 83 19.82 24.14 10.99
C SER A 83 20.69 23.55 12.11
N ASP A 84 21.87 24.11 12.38
CA ASP A 84 22.84 23.56 13.33
C ASP A 84 22.87 24.28 14.70
N LYS A 85 22.03 25.30 14.92
CA LYS A 85 21.97 25.97 16.23
C LYS A 85 21.07 25.22 17.20
N ARG A 86 21.72 24.51 18.14
CA ARG A 86 21.15 24.06 19.42
C ARG A 86 20.41 25.26 20.07
N PRO A 87 19.23 25.09 20.70
CA PRO A 87 18.52 26.20 21.32
C PRO A 87 19.42 26.88 22.37
N THR A 88 19.89 28.09 22.08
CA THR A 88 20.71 28.90 22.99
C THR A 88 19.78 29.67 23.91
N THR A 89 19.59 29.17 25.15
CA THR A 89 19.81 29.90 26.42
C THR A 89 19.25 29.09 27.61
N ALA A 90 20.17 28.41 28.30
CA ALA A 90 20.12 28.18 29.74
C ALA A 90 21.26 28.98 30.37
N VAL A 91 21.00 29.90 31.31
CA VAL A 91 21.79 30.16 32.55
C VAL A 91 20.99 31.16 33.43
N VAL A 92 20.99 31.25 34.77
CA VAL A 92 21.77 30.72 35.92
C VAL A 92 20.79 30.59 37.11
N GLY A 93 20.89 29.52 37.90
CA GLY A 93 20.38 29.47 39.28
C GLY A 93 19.18 28.53 39.52
N GLY A 94 19.43 27.22 39.49
CA GLY A 94 18.47 26.18 39.86
C GLY A 94 18.31 25.13 38.77
N GLU A 95 18.94 23.96 38.93
CA GLU A 95 18.76 22.70 38.19
C GLU A 95 18.54 22.79 36.66
N SER A 96 19.63 22.59 35.93
CA SER A 96 19.72 22.37 34.49
C SER A 96 18.77 21.28 33.96
N ASP A 97 18.21 21.49 32.76
CA ASP A 97 17.71 20.46 31.83
C ASP A 97 16.77 19.41 32.44
N GLN A 98 15.54 19.78 32.78
CA GLN A 98 14.51 18.79 33.11
C GLN A 98 14.17 17.96 31.87
N THR A 99 14.79 16.78 31.80
CA THR A 99 14.48 15.70 30.88
C THR A 99 13.76 14.61 31.67
N VAL A 100 12.67 14.07 31.12
CA VAL A 100 11.89 12.99 31.74
C VAL A 100 11.85 11.81 30.78
N ALA A 101 12.34 10.66 31.23
CA ALA A 101 12.13 9.40 30.52
C ALA A 101 10.74 8.85 30.87
N LEU A 102 9.95 8.53 29.86
CA LEU A 102 8.64 7.89 30.01
C LEU A 102 8.71 6.47 29.45
N THR A 103 8.06 5.55 30.15
CA THR A 103 7.86 4.15 29.76
C THR A 103 6.38 3.87 29.51
N ALA A 104 6.06 2.72 28.93
CA ALA A 104 4.69 2.32 28.60
C ALA A 104 3.69 2.57 29.76
N GLY A 105 2.59 3.25 29.43
CA GLY A 105 1.53 3.64 30.37
C GLY A 105 1.75 4.98 31.09
N GLN A 106 2.92 5.61 30.95
CA GLN A 106 3.21 6.88 31.60
C GLN A 106 2.85 8.09 30.72
N SER A 107 2.46 9.19 31.38
CA SER A 107 2.14 10.46 30.73
C SER A 107 2.77 11.64 31.46
N ILE A 108 3.14 12.68 30.71
CA ILE A 108 3.56 13.96 31.26
C ILE A 108 3.05 15.12 30.41
N CYS A 109 2.69 16.21 31.05
CA CYS A 109 2.39 17.49 30.41
C CYS A 109 3.49 18.49 30.74
N VAL A 110 4.06 19.11 29.70
CA VAL A 110 5.04 20.19 29.79
C VAL A 110 4.33 21.48 29.43
N GLY A 111 4.08 22.32 30.42
CA GLY A 111 3.36 23.59 30.23
C GLY A 111 4.14 24.81 30.68
N ARG A 112 3.77 25.99 30.22
CA ARG A 112 4.41 27.25 30.66
C ARG A 112 3.99 27.63 32.08
N VAL A 113 4.92 28.14 32.88
CA VAL A 113 4.61 28.77 34.17
C VAL A 113 3.98 30.12 33.88
N ARG A 114 2.69 30.27 34.21
CA ARG A 114 1.98 31.56 34.11
C ARG A 114 2.03 32.23 35.49
N GLU A 115 2.97 33.15 35.69
CA GLU A 115 2.96 33.99 36.89
C GLU A 115 1.74 34.91 36.83
N THR A 116 0.92 34.84 37.87
CA THR A 116 -0.18 35.78 38.08
C THR A 116 0.39 37.18 38.31
N HIS A 117 0.13 38.08 37.36
CA HIS A 117 0.30 39.53 37.48
C HIS A 117 1.74 40.10 37.60
N GLN A 118 2.64 39.79 36.67
CA GLN A 118 3.71 40.70 36.25
C GLN A 118 4.24 40.34 34.85
N GLU A 119 4.66 41.35 34.08
CA GLU A 119 5.24 41.18 32.73
C GLU A 119 6.46 40.25 32.74
N PRO A 120 6.69 39.47 31.66
CA PRO A 120 7.64 38.38 31.68
C PRO A 120 9.08 38.90 31.74
N VAL A 121 9.77 38.56 32.82
CA VAL A 121 11.24 38.56 32.88
C VAL A 121 11.76 37.57 31.83
N ALA A 122 12.80 37.95 31.10
CA ALA A 122 13.43 37.10 30.10
C ALA A 122 13.86 35.75 30.70
N GLY A 123 13.08 34.71 30.41
CA GLY A 123 13.24 33.35 30.93
C GLY A 123 11.93 32.78 31.46
N ALA A 124 10.94 32.55 30.59
CA ALA A 124 9.70 31.89 30.99
C ALA A 124 9.98 30.45 31.42
N LEU A 125 9.73 30.10 32.68
CA LEU A 125 9.87 28.72 33.16
C LEU A 125 8.80 27.81 32.53
N VAL A 126 9.14 26.53 32.33
CA VAL A 126 8.17 25.46 32.06
C VAL A 126 8.04 24.54 33.28
N ARG A 127 6.90 23.86 33.40
CA ARG A 127 6.61 22.90 34.47
C ARG A 127 6.21 21.55 33.87
N PHE A 128 6.72 20.47 34.47
CA PHE A 128 6.24 19.12 34.22
C PHE A 128 5.13 18.82 35.20
N THR A 129 3.98 18.37 34.68
CA THR A 129 2.80 18.00 35.48
C THR A 129 2.25 16.69 34.98
N HIS A 130 1.69 15.89 35.88
CA HIS A 130 0.87 14.77 35.45
C HIS A 130 -0.48 15.30 34.97
N PRO A 131 -0.93 14.91 33.76
CA PRO A 131 -2.23 15.35 33.25
C PRO A 131 -3.35 14.89 34.21
N THR A 132 -4.24 15.82 34.56
CA THR A 132 -5.36 15.60 35.50
C THR A 132 -6.54 14.87 34.88
N SER A 133 -6.60 14.84 33.55
CA SER A 133 -7.53 14.02 32.77
C SER A 133 -6.73 12.93 32.04
N PRO A 134 -7.28 11.70 31.91
CA PRO A 134 -6.70 10.70 31.04
C PRO A 134 -6.53 11.31 29.65
N PRO A 135 -5.31 11.35 29.10
CA PRO A 135 -5.12 11.96 27.80
C PRO A 135 -5.94 11.21 26.74
N GLN A 136 -6.57 11.93 25.82
CA GLN A 136 -7.49 11.38 24.82
C GLN A 136 -6.75 10.70 23.65
N PHE A 137 -5.68 9.98 23.99
CA PHE A 137 -4.94 9.16 23.08
C PHE A 137 -5.81 8.00 22.60
N ALA A 138 -6.51 8.20 21.49
CA ALA A 138 -7.17 7.13 20.79
C ALA A 138 -6.12 6.31 20.03
N ARG A 139 -5.34 5.48 20.73
CA ARG A 139 -4.75 4.30 20.08
C ARG A 139 -5.92 3.39 19.76
N ARG A 140 -6.53 3.56 18.58
CA ARG A 140 -7.35 2.52 18.00
C ARG A 140 -6.42 1.38 17.64
N ILE A 141 -6.17 0.49 18.60
CA ILE A 141 -5.69 -0.85 18.31
C ILE A 141 -6.84 -1.49 17.54
N TYR A 142 -6.80 -1.38 16.21
CA TYR A 142 -7.72 -2.12 15.38
C TYR A 142 -7.47 -3.59 15.68
N GLY A 143 -8.48 -4.25 16.25
CA GLY A 143 -8.47 -5.71 16.34
C GLY A 143 -8.25 -6.31 14.94
N PRO A 144 -7.87 -7.59 14.87
CA PRO A 144 -7.59 -8.23 13.60
C PRO A 144 -8.74 -7.99 12.61
N PRO A 145 -8.45 -7.56 11.36
CA PRO A 145 -9.49 -7.24 10.40
C PRO A 145 -10.33 -8.48 10.15
N LYS A 146 -11.65 -8.33 9.99
CA LYS A 146 -12.54 -9.45 9.62
C LYS A 146 -12.52 -9.73 8.12
N SER A 147 -12.18 -8.71 7.34
CA SER A 147 -12.10 -8.79 5.88
C SER A 147 -11.07 -7.76 5.39
N LEU A 148 -10.37 -8.10 4.32
CA LEU A 148 -9.50 -7.20 3.57
C LEU A 148 -10.05 -7.00 2.16
N ASP A 149 -9.93 -5.78 1.67
CA ASP A 149 -10.39 -5.33 0.37
C ASP A 149 -9.25 -5.38 -0.67
N LEU A 150 -9.36 -6.27 -1.64
CA LEU A 150 -8.31 -6.42 -2.66
C LEU A 150 -8.21 -5.20 -3.59
N LEU A 151 -9.27 -4.40 -3.72
CA LEU A 151 -9.23 -3.17 -4.52
C LEU A 151 -8.36 -2.11 -3.84
N ASP A 152 -8.45 -2.00 -2.52
CA ASP A 152 -7.59 -1.12 -1.74
C ASP A 152 -6.12 -1.54 -1.90
N ILE A 153 -5.85 -2.85 -1.84
CA ILE A 153 -4.51 -3.41 -2.07
C ILE A 153 -3.99 -3.09 -3.48
N VAL A 154 -4.76 -3.37 -4.54
CA VAL A 154 -4.35 -3.06 -5.92
C VAL A 154 -4.09 -1.56 -6.11
N ALA A 155 -4.85 -0.71 -5.42
CA ALA A 155 -4.64 0.73 -5.39
C ALA A 155 -3.48 1.20 -4.49
N GLY A 156 -2.72 0.27 -3.90
CA GLY A 156 -1.53 0.53 -3.08
C GLY A 156 -1.78 0.66 -1.58
N GLY A 157 -2.96 0.31 -1.10
CA GLY A 157 -3.31 0.24 0.33
C GLY A 157 -2.92 -1.10 0.96
N ASP A 158 -3.42 -1.33 2.18
CA ASP A 158 -3.17 -2.53 2.98
C ASP A 158 -4.40 -3.46 3.10
N GLY A 159 -5.49 -3.12 2.40
CA GLY A 159 -6.74 -3.88 2.42
C GLY A 159 -7.71 -3.43 3.51
N ARG A 160 -7.32 -2.54 4.42
CA ARG A 160 -8.23 -1.97 5.44
C ARG A 160 -8.90 -0.67 4.97
N GLY A 161 -8.37 -0.07 3.90
CA GLY A 161 -8.82 1.20 3.37
C GLY A 161 -9.93 1.07 2.32
N LYS A 162 -10.07 2.15 1.55
CA LYS A 162 -11.01 2.28 0.41
C LYS A 162 -10.33 2.96 -0.78
N ARG A 163 -9.03 2.78 -0.97
CA ARG A 163 -8.29 3.36 -2.10
C ARG A 163 -8.81 2.76 -3.40
N ARG A 164 -9.02 3.61 -4.40
CA ARG A 164 -9.55 3.30 -5.73
C ARG A 164 -8.89 4.20 -6.76
N GLU A 165 -9.26 4.00 -8.02
CA GLU A 165 -8.83 4.80 -9.15
C GLU A 165 -7.32 4.80 -9.32
N ARG A 166 -6.74 3.60 -9.15
CA ARG A 166 -5.33 3.28 -9.36
C ARG A 166 -5.25 1.86 -9.90
N GLY A 167 -4.17 1.56 -10.60
CA GLY A 167 -3.96 0.24 -11.16
C GLY A 167 -2.51 -0.15 -11.29
N ILE A 168 -2.32 -1.29 -11.94
CA ILE A 168 -1.02 -1.89 -12.21
C ILE A 168 -0.93 -2.11 -13.71
N ASP A 169 0.17 -1.67 -14.31
CA ASP A 169 0.51 -2.05 -15.67
C ASP A 169 0.86 -3.54 -15.70
N PRO A 170 0.06 -4.40 -16.36
CA PRO A 170 0.30 -5.83 -16.39
C PRO A 170 1.60 -6.23 -17.11
N ALA A 171 2.21 -5.35 -17.90
CA ALA A 171 3.48 -5.62 -18.58
C ALA A 171 4.70 -5.34 -17.69
N THR A 172 4.64 -4.27 -16.91
CA THR A 172 5.81 -3.73 -16.18
C THR A 172 5.69 -3.87 -14.66
N GLY A 173 4.51 -4.14 -14.13
CA GLY A 173 4.23 -4.17 -12.70
C GLY A 173 4.25 -2.78 -12.05
N TYR A 174 4.41 -1.70 -12.81
CA TYR A 174 4.39 -0.34 -12.28
C TYR A 174 2.97 0.14 -11.99
N GLN A 175 2.87 1.13 -11.09
CA GLN A 175 1.61 1.74 -10.76
C GLN A 175 1.13 2.65 -11.91
N ASP A 176 -0.09 2.44 -12.34
CA ASP A 176 -0.83 3.38 -13.17
C ASP A 176 -1.68 4.30 -12.27
N SER A 177 -1.44 5.61 -12.34
CA SER A 177 -2.17 6.60 -11.54
C SER A 177 -3.48 7.06 -12.18
N VAL A 178 -3.65 6.74 -13.46
CA VAL A 178 -4.84 6.98 -14.29
C VAL A 178 -5.12 5.71 -15.09
N PHE A 179 -6.37 5.45 -15.43
CA PHE A 179 -6.68 4.31 -16.28
C PHE A 179 -6.16 4.57 -17.69
N LEU A 180 -5.35 3.65 -18.21
CA LEU A 180 -4.81 3.74 -19.55
C LEU A 180 -5.40 2.63 -20.40
N LEU A 181 -6.07 2.96 -21.50
CA LEU A 181 -6.61 2.00 -22.47
C LEU A 181 -5.61 1.76 -23.62
N ASP A 182 -4.40 1.36 -23.26
CA ASP A 182 -3.33 1.13 -24.22
C ASP A 182 -3.02 -0.35 -24.41
N ARG A 183 -2.48 -0.70 -25.58
CA ARG A 183 -1.93 -2.04 -25.81
C ARG A 183 -0.68 -2.21 -24.94
N ARG A 184 -0.69 -3.22 -24.07
CA ARG A 184 0.44 -3.57 -23.21
C ARG A 184 1.08 -4.85 -23.72
N THR A 185 2.41 -4.91 -23.75
CA THR A 185 3.16 -6.10 -24.17
C THR A 185 4.26 -6.39 -23.17
N ALA A 186 4.22 -7.56 -22.54
CA ALA A 186 5.25 -7.98 -21.59
C ALA A 186 6.43 -8.65 -22.32
N GLN A 187 7.65 -8.39 -21.85
CA GLN A 187 8.87 -9.04 -22.35
C GLN A 187 9.19 -10.33 -21.59
N GLN A 188 8.67 -10.47 -20.37
CA GLN A 188 8.96 -11.57 -19.46
C GLN A 188 7.66 -12.36 -19.19
N SER A 189 7.81 -13.61 -18.76
CA SER A 189 6.69 -14.47 -18.37
C SER A 189 5.99 -13.98 -17.11
N TYR A 190 6.75 -13.39 -16.18
CA TYR A 190 6.27 -12.95 -14.89
C TYR A 190 7.02 -11.68 -14.46
N THR A 191 6.30 -10.68 -13.98
CA THR A 191 6.85 -9.39 -13.59
C THR A 191 6.49 -9.07 -12.12
N PRO A 192 7.47 -9.02 -11.19
CA PRO A 192 7.20 -8.68 -9.79
C PRO A 192 6.71 -7.24 -9.60
N VAL A 193 5.74 -7.03 -8.71
CA VAL A 193 5.22 -5.69 -8.37
C VAL A 193 5.97 -5.13 -7.16
N LYS A 194 7.17 -4.60 -7.41
CA LYS A 194 8.13 -4.23 -6.34
C LYS A 194 7.68 -3.12 -5.40
N TRP A 195 6.73 -2.29 -5.81
CA TRP A 195 6.26 -1.15 -5.02
C TRP A 195 5.10 -1.51 -4.08
N ASN A 196 4.49 -2.69 -4.25
CA ASN A 196 3.36 -3.15 -3.45
C ASN A 196 3.65 -4.53 -2.87
N ARG A 197 4.00 -4.59 -1.58
CA ARG A 197 4.40 -5.84 -0.93
C ARG A 197 3.29 -6.92 -0.86
N PHE A 198 2.04 -6.55 -1.08
CA PHE A 198 0.90 -7.47 -1.00
C PHE A 198 0.51 -8.06 -2.36
N VAL A 199 1.12 -7.55 -3.43
CA VAL A 199 0.99 -8.08 -4.78
C VAL A 199 2.35 -8.67 -5.16
N ASP A 200 2.43 -9.98 -5.29
CA ASP A 200 3.65 -10.69 -5.66
C ASP A 200 4.12 -10.24 -7.06
N GLY A 201 3.18 -10.20 -8.00
CA GLY A 201 3.48 -9.87 -9.38
C GLY A 201 2.29 -9.99 -10.32
N VAL A 202 2.57 -9.67 -11.57
CA VAL A 202 1.63 -9.70 -12.69
C VAL A 202 2.24 -10.45 -13.86
N PHE A 203 1.39 -10.99 -14.72
CA PHE A 203 1.83 -11.72 -15.90
C PHE A 203 0.80 -11.66 -17.02
N MET A 204 1.22 -12.07 -18.22
CA MET A 204 0.34 -12.24 -19.37
C MET A 204 0.52 -13.65 -19.91
N PRO A 205 -0.50 -14.52 -19.76
CA PRO A 205 -0.44 -15.87 -20.29
C PRO A 205 -0.43 -15.85 -21.82
N VAL A 206 0.19 -16.86 -22.41
CA VAL A 206 0.23 -17.05 -23.86
C VAL A 206 0.08 -18.51 -24.22
N HIS A 207 -0.49 -18.76 -25.40
CA HIS A 207 -0.50 -20.11 -25.96
C HIS A 207 0.92 -20.55 -26.37
N GLY A 208 1.34 -21.73 -25.94
CA GLY A 208 2.60 -22.34 -26.37
C GLY A 208 3.85 -21.86 -25.61
N ASP A 209 3.68 -21.39 -24.38
CA ASP A 209 4.81 -21.29 -23.44
C ASP A 209 5.48 -22.67 -23.30
N ALA A 210 6.81 -22.68 -23.36
CA ALA A 210 7.56 -23.93 -23.14
C ALA A 210 7.27 -24.46 -21.73
N PRO A 211 7.29 -25.79 -21.51
CA PRO A 211 7.10 -26.37 -20.19
C PRO A 211 7.99 -25.68 -19.13
N PRO A 212 7.44 -25.38 -17.94
CA PRO A 212 6.15 -25.85 -17.41
C PRO A 212 4.91 -25.00 -17.78
N GLY A 213 5.02 -24.05 -18.71
CA GLY A 213 3.92 -23.16 -19.12
C GLY A 213 4.07 -21.74 -18.59
N THR A 214 2.95 -21.02 -18.50
CA THR A 214 2.95 -19.64 -17.97
C THR A 214 3.18 -19.66 -16.47
N GLN A 215 4.21 -18.96 -16.01
CA GLN A 215 4.49 -18.75 -14.59
C GLN A 215 3.42 -17.87 -13.93
N LEU A 216 2.93 -18.31 -12.76
CA LEU A 216 1.83 -17.70 -12.03
C LEU A 216 2.28 -16.88 -10.82
N ASP A 217 3.43 -17.21 -10.23
CA ASP A 217 3.92 -16.58 -9.01
C ASP A 217 5.46 -16.60 -8.90
N SER A 218 6.00 -15.88 -7.91
CA SER A 218 7.44 -15.78 -7.67
C SER A 218 8.09 -17.05 -7.14
N ALA A 219 7.32 -18.05 -6.69
CA ALA A 219 7.82 -19.38 -6.37
C ALA A 219 8.00 -20.26 -7.61
N GLY A 220 7.56 -19.79 -8.78
CA GLY A 220 7.75 -20.49 -10.05
C GLY A 220 6.68 -21.54 -10.33
N HIS A 221 5.55 -21.53 -9.61
CA HIS A 221 4.43 -22.33 -10.05
C HIS A 221 3.98 -21.88 -11.44
N ALA A 222 3.57 -22.82 -12.28
CA ALA A 222 3.22 -22.56 -13.67
C ALA A 222 2.00 -23.37 -14.09
N TYR A 223 1.34 -22.90 -15.14
CA TYR A 223 0.17 -23.53 -15.73
C TYR A 223 0.20 -23.41 -17.26
N ASP A 224 -0.09 -24.50 -17.94
CA ASP A 224 -0.06 -24.62 -19.41
C ASP A 224 -1.45 -24.84 -20.03
N GLY A 225 -2.50 -24.91 -19.21
CA GLY A 225 -3.87 -25.21 -19.64
C GLY A 225 -4.71 -23.99 -20.03
N PHE A 226 -4.12 -22.83 -20.30
CA PHE A 226 -4.88 -21.65 -20.74
C PHE A 226 -5.28 -21.77 -22.23
N ASP A 227 -6.57 -21.63 -22.52
CA ASP A 227 -7.08 -21.58 -23.90
C ASP A 227 -7.09 -20.12 -24.39
N ILE A 228 -5.98 -19.70 -24.99
CA ILE A 228 -5.75 -18.30 -25.42
C ILE A 228 -5.63 -18.24 -26.93
N PHE A 229 -6.17 -17.17 -27.51
CA PHE A 229 -6.13 -16.92 -28.94
C PHE A 229 -4.72 -17.06 -29.51
N LYS A 230 -4.57 -18.01 -30.43
CA LYS A 230 -3.29 -18.29 -31.06
C LYS A 230 -2.96 -17.25 -32.12
N TYR A 231 -1.99 -16.38 -31.81
CA TYR A 231 -1.46 -15.45 -32.80
C TYR A 231 -0.70 -16.17 -33.93
N LYS A 232 -1.05 -15.85 -35.17
CA LYS A 232 -0.46 -16.42 -36.39
C LYS A 232 1.06 -16.21 -36.51
N TYR A 233 1.62 -15.20 -35.85
CA TYR A 233 3.01 -14.75 -36.03
C TYR A 233 3.87 -14.80 -34.76
N ALA A 234 3.71 -15.86 -33.95
CA ALA A 234 4.32 -16.12 -32.64
C ALA A 234 3.46 -15.66 -31.45
N PRO A 235 3.53 -16.36 -30.30
CA PRO A 235 2.79 -15.97 -29.10
C PRO A 235 3.23 -14.60 -28.61
N LEU A 236 2.27 -13.70 -28.44
CA LEU A 236 2.50 -12.36 -27.91
C LEU A 236 1.87 -12.24 -26.53
N ARG A 237 2.69 -11.92 -25.52
CA ARG A 237 2.25 -11.58 -24.17
C ARG A 237 1.58 -10.21 -24.20
N ARG A 238 0.31 -10.15 -24.61
CA ARG A 238 -0.39 -8.91 -24.89
C ARG A 238 -1.78 -8.86 -24.26
N THR A 239 -2.08 -7.73 -23.65
CA THR A 239 -3.42 -7.34 -23.21
C THR A 239 -3.69 -5.88 -23.59
N VAL A 240 -4.88 -5.39 -23.25
CA VAL A 240 -5.26 -3.98 -23.39
C VAL A 240 -5.70 -3.45 -22.04
N GLY A 241 -5.02 -2.40 -21.61
CA GLY A 241 -5.36 -1.64 -20.43
C GLY A 241 -4.66 -2.05 -19.14
N SER A 242 -4.90 -1.27 -18.10
CA SER A 242 -4.39 -1.51 -16.74
C SER A 242 -5.21 -2.58 -16.01
N ILE A 243 -4.58 -3.27 -15.06
CA ILE A 243 -5.31 -3.97 -13.98
C ILE A 243 -5.80 -2.89 -13.02
N TRP A 244 -7.10 -2.61 -12.97
CA TRP A 244 -7.61 -1.35 -12.41
C TRP A 244 -8.59 -1.55 -11.27
N ALA A 245 -8.32 -0.92 -10.12
CA ALA A 245 -9.21 -0.90 -8.96
C ALA A 245 -10.18 0.28 -9.06
N ARG A 246 -11.32 0.06 -9.70
CA ARG A 246 -12.36 1.06 -9.92
C ARG A 246 -13.28 1.19 -8.70
N ALA A 247 -13.66 2.41 -8.35
CA ALA A 247 -14.68 2.69 -7.36
C ALA A 247 -16.07 2.26 -7.83
N ALA A 248 -16.97 2.02 -6.87
CA ALA A 248 -18.37 1.76 -7.16
C ALA A 248 -19.10 3.00 -7.64
N GLU A 249 -18.77 4.15 -7.04
CA GLU A 249 -19.30 5.45 -7.42
C GLU A 249 -18.47 6.03 -8.57
N ILE A 250 -19.16 6.41 -9.64
CA ILE A 250 -18.55 7.03 -10.81
C ILE A 250 -18.89 8.51 -10.75
N ASN A 251 -17.87 9.37 -10.75
CA ASN A 251 -18.09 10.82 -10.81
C ASN A 251 -18.29 11.26 -12.27
N ASP A 252 -18.99 12.39 -12.49
CA ASP A 252 -19.31 12.92 -13.82
C ASP A 252 -18.07 13.13 -14.73
N ILE A 253 -16.91 13.42 -14.12
CA ILE A 253 -15.63 13.57 -14.84
C ILE A 253 -15.19 12.24 -15.46
N ASN A 254 -15.41 11.13 -14.75
CA ASN A 254 -15.08 9.78 -15.24
C ASN A 254 -16.11 9.28 -16.27
N MET A 255 -17.37 9.75 -16.19
CA MET A 255 -18.41 9.43 -17.19
C MET A 255 -18.26 10.22 -18.50
N SER A 256 -17.66 11.42 -18.44
CA SER A 256 -17.43 12.29 -19.60
C SER A 256 -16.11 12.03 -20.32
N GLN A 257 -15.20 11.25 -19.72
CA GLN A 257 -14.02 10.74 -20.40
C GLN A 257 -14.42 9.61 -21.34
N ASP A 258 -14.48 9.95 -22.62
CA ASP A 258 -14.41 9.11 -23.81
C ASP A 258 -15.17 7.76 -23.74
N ARG A 259 -16.17 7.55 -24.61
CA ARG A 259 -16.98 6.30 -24.64
C ARG A 259 -16.14 5.02 -24.80
N TRP A 260 -14.87 5.15 -25.17
CA TRP A 260 -13.90 4.07 -25.23
C TRP A 260 -13.39 3.59 -23.86
N CYS A 261 -13.53 4.40 -22.80
CA CYS A 261 -13.12 4.06 -21.43
C CYS A 261 -14.12 3.10 -20.78
N TRP A 262 -14.11 1.85 -21.24
CA TRP A 262 -15.07 0.81 -20.88
C TRP A 262 -15.25 0.63 -19.37
N VAL A 263 -14.19 0.86 -18.58
CA VAL A 263 -14.22 0.73 -17.12
C VAL A 263 -15.19 1.71 -16.46
N TYR A 264 -15.55 2.83 -17.10
CA TYR A 264 -16.56 3.77 -16.58
C TYR A 264 -17.84 3.80 -17.41
N SER A 265 -17.81 3.30 -18.64
CA SER A 265 -18.97 3.29 -19.52
C SER A 265 -19.78 1.99 -19.47
N MET A 266 -19.27 0.87 -18.95
CA MET A 266 -19.93 -0.44 -19.01
C MET A 266 -21.38 -0.45 -18.49
N GLY A 267 -22.25 -1.24 -19.13
CA GLY A 267 -23.63 -1.43 -18.73
C GLY A 267 -23.73 -2.32 -17.48
N GLN A 268 -24.68 -1.98 -16.61
CA GLN A 268 -25.10 -2.81 -15.45
C GLN A 268 -23.98 -3.23 -14.50
N GLY A 269 -22.93 -2.40 -14.38
CA GLY A 269 -21.76 -2.68 -13.54
C GLY A 269 -22.11 -2.89 -12.05
N GLU A 270 -23.19 -2.30 -11.56
CA GLU A 270 -23.71 -2.47 -10.20
C GLU A 270 -24.05 -3.92 -9.83
N ARG A 271 -24.39 -4.77 -10.80
CA ARG A 271 -24.71 -6.18 -10.57
C ARG A 271 -23.51 -6.96 -10.02
N PHE A 272 -22.31 -6.54 -10.37
CA PHE A 272 -21.08 -7.18 -9.91
C PHE A 272 -20.63 -6.70 -8.53
N GLN A 273 -21.17 -5.57 -8.04
CA GLN A 273 -20.68 -4.90 -6.82
C GLN A 273 -21.82 -4.56 -5.84
N PRO A 274 -22.62 -5.54 -5.38
CA PRO A 274 -23.74 -5.33 -4.47
C PRO A 274 -23.32 -4.74 -3.10
N GLU A 275 -22.09 -4.98 -2.65
CA GLU A 275 -21.55 -4.37 -1.42
C GLU A 275 -20.97 -2.96 -1.66
N ARG A 276 -21.01 -2.48 -2.91
CA ARG A 276 -20.53 -1.16 -3.34
C ARG A 276 -19.05 -0.90 -3.00
N LYS A 277 -18.20 -1.94 -2.98
CA LYS A 277 -16.75 -1.72 -2.82
C LYS A 277 -16.13 -1.27 -4.13
N GLY A 278 -16.53 -1.83 -5.25
CA GLY A 278 -15.96 -1.47 -6.54
C GLY A 278 -15.76 -2.67 -7.46
N LEU A 279 -14.96 -2.45 -8.51
CA LEU A 279 -14.61 -3.46 -9.50
C LEU A 279 -13.09 -3.53 -9.65
N LEU A 280 -12.55 -4.74 -9.70
CA LEU A 280 -11.24 -5.01 -10.27
C LEU A 280 -11.46 -5.30 -11.75
N CYS A 281 -11.11 -4.34 -12.59
CA CYS A 281 -11.17 -4.48 -14.04
C CYS A 281 -9.89 -5.18 -14.51
N LEU A 282 -10.04 -6.38 -15.08
CA LEU A 282 -8.94 -7.25 -15.51
C LEU A 282 -9.26 -7.80 -16.90
N ARG A 283 -8.90 -7.05 -17.95
CA ARG A 283 -9.04 -7.51 -19.34
C ARG A 283 -8.34 -8.85 -19.56
N PRO A 284 -8.79 -9.65 -20.55
CA PRO A 284 -8.14 -10.91 -20.88
C PRO A 284 -6.65 -10.83 -21.17
N ASN A 285 -6.03 -11.97 -20.99
CA ASN A 285 -4.61 -12.23 -21.14
C ASN A 285 -3.77 -11.44 -20.14
N ALA A 286 -4.30 -11.30 -18.92
CA ALA A 286 -3.62 -10.72 -17.77
C ALA A 286 -3.91 -11.53 -16.51
N GLY A 287 -2.90 -11.65 -15.65
CA GLY A 287 -2.99 -12.26 -14.33
C GLY A 287 -2.34 -11.38 -13.26
N ILE A 288 -2.88 -11.46 -12.04
CA ILE A 288 -2.35 -10.80 -10.84
C ILE A 288 -2.27 -11.82 -9.71
N THR A 289 -1.16 -11.80 -8.97
CA THR A 289 -0.93 -12.69 -7.83
C THR A 289 -0.74 -11.88 -6.56
N PHE A 290 -1.49 -12.22 -5.53
CA PHE A 290 -1.41 -11.63 -4.19
C PHE A 290 -0.55 -12.51 -3.27
N ASP A 291 0.27 -11.87 -2.44
CA ASP A 291 1.11 -12.54 -1.43
C ASP A 291 0.35 -12.62 -0.10
N LEU A 292 -0.20 -13.80 0.20
CA LEU A 292 -0.95 -14.09 1.40
C LEU A 292 -0.05 -14.16 2.64
N GLU A 293 1.24 -14.51 2.50
CA GLU A 293 2.21 -14.50 3.60
C GLU A 293 2.54 -13.07 4.03
N ALA A 294 2.71 -12.16 3.07
CA ALA A 294 2.88 -10.73 3.35
C ALA A 294 1.67 -10.16 4.08
N LEU A 295 0.45 -10.58 3.72
CA LEU A 295 -0.79 -10.18 4.41
C LEU A 295 -0.88 -10.72 5.84
N ARG A 296 -0.54 -12.00 6.07
CA ARG A 296 -0.47 -12.58 7.43
C ARG A 296 0.53 -11.82 8.31
N THR A 297 1.71 -11.51 7.76
CA THR A 297 2.75 -10.75 8.46
C THR A 297 2.28 -9.34 8.81
N ALA A 298 1.45 -8.73 7.97
CA ALA A 298 0.91 -7.38 8.20
C ALA A 298 -0.24 -7.32 9.22
N HIS A 299 -0.88 -8.45 9.50
CA HIS A 299 -2.11 -8.52 10.26
C HIS A 299 -2.00 -9.60 11.33
N GLU A 300 -1.12 -9.37 12.31
CA GLU A 300 -0.95 -10.25 13.46
C GLU A 300 -2.30 -10.60 14.12
N GLY A 301 -2.46 -11.87 14.49
CA GLY A 301 -3.69 -12.39 15.08
C GLY A 301 -4.79 -12.76 14.08
N ALA A 302 -4.60 -12.52 12.78
CA ALA A 302 -5.50 -13.02 11.74
C ALA A 302 -4.78 -13.53 10.49
N ARG A 303 -5.47 -14.38 9.76
CA ARG A 303 -5.01 -14.91 8.47
C ARG A 303 -6.11 -14.83 7.41
N PRO A 304 -5.77 -14.68 6.12
CA PRO A 304 -6.72 -14.97 5.05
C PRO A 304 -7.22 -16.41 5.18
N ALA A 305 -8.53 -16.59 5.11
CA ALA A 305 -9.19 -17.89 5.21
C ALA A 305 -10.07 -18.19 3.99
N ARG A 306 -10.50 -17.17 3.27
CA ARG A 306 -11.35 -17.33 2.09
C ARG A 306 -11.24 -16.12 1.17
N PHE A 307 -11.15 -16.36 -0.12
CA PHE A 307 -11.33 -15.34 -1.16
C PHE A 307 -12.78 -15.34 -1.63
N ARG A 308 -13.39 -14.16 -1.71
CA ARG A 308 -14.74 -13.94 -2.25
C ARG A 308 -14.74 -12.83 -3.29
N ALA A 309 -15.46 -13.04 -4.39
CA ALA A 309 -15.73 -12.02 -5.39
C ALA A 309 -16.98 -12.39 -6.19
N ILE A 310 -17.52 -11.41 -6.90
CA ILE A 310 -18.53 -11.62 -7.94
C ILE A 310 -17.89 -11.25 -9.26
N ALA A 311 -17.84 -12.16 -10.22
CA ALA A 311 -17.11 -11.95 -11.46
C ALA A 311 -17.97 -12.20 -12.70
N GLY A 312 -17.54 -11.66 -13.83
CA GLY A 312 -18.16 -11.93 -15.13
C GLY A 312 -17.67 -10.98 -16.21
N VAL A 313 -18.41 -10.95 -17.32
CA VAL A 313 -18.15 -10.06 -18.45
C VAL A 313 -19.20 -8.96 -18.45
N ALA A 314 -18.75 -7.71 -18.37
CA ALA A 314 -19.65 -6.56 -18.38
C ALA A 314 -20.25 -6.34 -19.77
N ASP A 315 -21.52 -5.91 -19.81
CA ASP A 315 -22.24 -5.73 -21.07
C ASP A 315 -21.86 -4.41 -21.75
N ALA A 316 -21.46 -4.49 -23.01
CA ALA A 316 -21.17 -3.34 -23.85
C ALA A 316 -22.35 -2.92 -24.73
N SER A 317 -23.42 -3.73 -24.80
CA SER A 317 -24.54 -3.56 -25.73
C SER A 317 -25.26 -2.22 -25.57
N GLU A 318 -25.41 -1.73 -24.34
CA GLU A 318 -26.07 -0.44 -24.05
C GLU A 318 -25.29 0.78 -24.59
N ILE A 319 -23.96 0.69 -24.68
CA ILE A 319 -23.09 1.82 -25.09
C ILE A 319 -22.58 1.68 -26.52
N MET A 320 -22.43 0.46 -27.00
CA MET A 320 -21.81 0.11 -28.28
C MET A 320 -22.77 -0.73 -29.15
N ALA A 321 -24.07 -0.43 -29.13
CA ALA A 321 -25.09 -1.19 -29.85
C ALA A 321 -24.80 -1.30 -31.37
N ASP A 322 -24.16 -0.30 -31.97
CA ASP A 322 -23.79 -0.30 -33.40
C ASP A 322 -22.63 -1.25 -33.74
N LYS A 323 -21.99 -1.86 -32.73
CA LYS A 323 -20.84 -2.75 -32.89
C LYS A 323 -21.15 -4.24 -32.72
N ASP A 324 -22.39 -4.59 -32.35
CA ASP A 324 -22.78 -5.97 -32.01
C ASP A 324 -21.77 -6.65 -31.07
N PRO A 325 -21.63 -6.14 -29.82
CA PRO A 325 -20.57 -6.60 -28.94
C PRO A 325 -20.82 -8.03 -28.45
N GLN A 326 -19.94 -8.94 -28.81
CA GLN A 326 -19.99 -10.38 -28.46
C GLN A 326 -18.82 -10.73 -27.52
N GLY A 327 -18.73 -10.06 -26.36
CA GLY A 327 -17.64 -10.30 -25.40
C GLY A 327 -17.71 -11.70 -24.80
N LYS A 328 -16.57 -12.41 -24.76
CA LYS A 328 -16.46 -13.76 -24.22
C LYS A 328 -15.10 -13.99 -23.58
N ALA A 329 -15.08 -14.40 -22.33
CA ALA A 329 -13.83 -14.60 -21.60
C ALA A 329 -13.87 -15.78 -20.63
N ASP A 330 -12.69 -16.24 -20.24
CA ASP A 330 -12.53 -17.18 -19.15
C ASP A 330 -11.96 -16.50 -17.91
N LEU A 331 -12.33 -17.03 -16.75
CA LEU A 331 -11.84 -16.62 -15.44
C LEU A 331 -11.19 -17.81 -14.74
N TRP A 332 -10.08 -17.55 -14.08
CA TRP A 332 -9.32 -18.58 -13.37
C TRP A 332 -8.88 -18.08 -12.00
N VAL A 333 -8.97 -18.95 -11.01
CA VAL A 333 -8.48 -18.71 -9.65
C VAL A 333 -7.55 -19.84 -9.25
N PHE A 334 -6.31 -19.49 -8.91
CA PHE A 334 -5.31 -20.43 -8.42
C PHE A 334 -4.89 -20.10 -6.99
N VAL A 335 -4.47 -21.13 -6.27
CA VAL A 335 -3.80 -21.00 -4.98
C VAL A 335 -2.54 -21.85 -5.00
N ASP A 336 -1.38 -21.23 -4.81
CA ASP A 336 -0.05 -21.86 -4.97
C ASP A 336 0.06 -22.68 -6.27
N GLY A 337 -0.32 -22.04 -7.38
CA GLY A 337 -0.35 -22.66 -8.72
C GLY A 337 -1.39 -23.74 -8.95
N ARG A 338 -2.17 -24.14 -7.94
CA ARG A 338 -3.23 -25.14 -8.08
C ARG A 338 -4.53 -24.47 -8.48
N LEU A 339 -5.12 -24.88 -9.59
CA LEU A 339 -6.42 -24.41 -10.03
C LEU A 339 -7.49 -24.76 -8.98
N LYS A 340 -8.18 -23.75 -8.46
CA LYS A 340 -9.27 -23.91 -7.48
C LYS A 340 -10.65 -23.71 -8.10
N GLN A 341 -10.77 -22.75 -8.99
CA GLN A 341 -12.03 -22.45 -9.66
C GLN A 341 -11.75 -21.89 -11.07
N GLN A 342 -12.62 -22.24 -12.01
CA GLN A 342 -12.65 -21.63 -13.33
C GLN A 342 -14.08 -21.41 -13.81
N ARG A 343 -14.24 -20.46 -14.72
CA ARG A 343 -15.44 -20.29 -15.56
C ARG A 343 -14.95 -20.04 -16.97
N LEU A 344 -15.44 -20.83 -17.92
CA LEU A 344 -14.99 -20.77 -19.31
C LEU A 344 -16.11 -20.18 -20.16
N GLN A 345 -15.72 -19.44 -21.20
CA GLN A 345 -16.62 -18.89 -22.21
C GLN A 345 -17.79 -18.07 -21.63
N LEU A 346 -17.53 -17.33 -20.55
CA LEU A 346 -18.52 -16.44 -19.96
C LEU A 346 -18.84 -15.31 -20.92
N GLN A 347 -20.11 -15.00 -21.04
CA GLN A 347 -20.64 -13.90 -21.83
C GLN A 347 -21.53 -13.01 -20.96
N PRO A 348 -21.82 -11.76 -21.37
CA PRO A 348 -22.68 -10.86 -20.59
C PRO A 348 -24.04 -11.45 -20.19
N GLN A 349 -24.66 -12.24 -21.07
CA GLN A 349 -25.95 -12.88 -20.81
C GLN A 349 -25.92 -13.98 -19.73
N ASP A 350 -24.75 -14.55 -19.42
CA ASP A 350 -24.61 -15.55 -18.35
C ASP A 350 -24.75 -14.90 -16.96
N GLY A 351 -24.71 -13.57 -16.90
CA GLY A 351 -24.85 -12.81 -15.67
C GLY A 351 -23.61 -12.90 -14.79
N VAL A 352 -23.83 -12.98 -13.48
CA VAL A 352 -22.76 -12.95 -12.49
C VAL A 352 -22.36 -14.35 -12.04
N ALA A 353 -21.07 -14.56 -11.83
CA ALA A 353 -20.51 -15.77 -11.23
C ALA A 353 -19.99 -15.48 -9.83
N GLU A 354 -20.53 -16.17 -8.83
CA GLU A 354 -19.98 -16.13 -7.47
C GLU A 354 -18.68 -16.95 -7.39
N ILE A 355 -17.66 -16.32 -6.86
CA ILE A 355 -16.35 -16.93 -6.62
C ILE A 355 -16.14 -17.03 -5.12
N ASN A 356 -15.87 -18.24 -4.66
CA ASN A 356 -15.67 -18.54 -3.24
C ASN A 356 -14.63 -19.65 -3.10
N VAL A 357 -13.43 -19.27 -2.69
CA VAL A 357 -12.27 -20.17 -2.61
C VAL A 357 -11.72 -20.16 -1.19
N GLU A 358 -11.65 -21.33 -0.57
CA GLU A 358 -11.04 -21.50 0.74
C GLU A 358 -9.51 -21.40 0.66
N LEU A 359 -8.93 -20.75 1.67
CA LEU A 359 -7.50 -20.52 1.79
C LEU A 359 -6.97 -21.20 3.05
N GLY A 360 -5.96 -22.04 2.85
CA GLY A 360 -5.23 -22.74 3.89
C GLY A 360 -4.39 -21.79 4.76
N THR A 361 -3.96 -22.31 5.89
CA THR A 361 -3.11 -21.59 6.86
C THR A 361 -1.72 -21.29 6.30
N VAL A 362 -1.24 -22.10 5.35
CA VAL A 362 0.11 -22.03 4.76
C VAL A 362 0.12 -21.62 3.29
N ASP A 363 -1.05 -21.45 2.66
CA ASP A 363 -1.15 -21.07 1.25
C ASP A 363 -0.49 -19.70 1.04
N ARG A 364 0.42 -19.56 0.08
CA ARG A 364 1.21 -18.33 -0.06
C ARG A 364 0.66 -17.39 -1.12
N PHE A 365 0.13 -17.91 -2.21
CA PHE A 365 -0.28 -17.13 -3.36
C PHE A 365 -1.76 -17.33 -3.68
N LEU A 366 -2.45 -16.22 -3.95
CA LEU A 366 -3.75 -16.22 -4.60
C LEU A 366 -3.60 -15.55 -5.97
N THR A 367 -3.93 -16.24 -7.05
CA THR A 367 -3.79 -15.73 -8.41
C THR A 367 -5.14 -15.63 -9.10
N LEU A 368 -5.43 -14.47 -9.68
CA LEU A 368 -6.60 -14.22 -10.51
C LEU A 368 -6.15 -14.02 -11.96
N VAL A 369 -6.81 -14.69 -12.90
CA VAL A 369 -6.48 -14.61 -14.34
C VAL A 369 -7.75 -14.44 -15.16
N SER A 370 -7.63 -13.68 -16.24
CA SER A 370 -8.63 -13.57 -17.31
C SER A 370 -8.00 -13.97 -18.65
N THR A 371 -8.69 -14.74 -19.48
CA THR A 371 -8.26 -15.14 -20.85
C THR A 371 -9.36 -14.95 -21.88
N ASP A 372 -8.99 -14.85 -23.15
CA ASP A 372 -9.88 -14.40 -24.25
C ASP A 372 -10.66 -15.53 -24.94
N SER A 373 -10.87 -16.65 -24.25
CA SER A 373 -11.62 -17.82 -24.73
C SER A 373 -11.28 -18.27 -26.16
N ASN A 374 -10.05 -18.01 -26.60
CA ASN A 374 -9.52 -18.35 -27.93
C ASN A 374 -10.33 -17.79 -29.13
N ASP A 375 -11.03 -16.67 -28.96
CA ASP A 375 -11.63 -15.91 -30.09
C ASP A 375 -11.16 -14.45 -30.17
N GLY A 376 -10.34 -14.03 -29.20
CA GLY A 376 -9.64 -12.76 -29.19
C GLY A 376 -10.35 -11.71 -28.33
N SER A 377 -9.57 -10.78 -27.78
CA SER A 377 -9.96 -9.99 -26.61
C SER A 377 -10.95 -8.81 -26.84
N THR A 378 -11.80 -8.84 -27.86
CA THR A 378 -12.64 -7.69 -28.24
C THR A 378 -13.94 -7.71 -27.44
N PHE A 379 -14.25 -6.61 -26.73
CA PHE A 379 -15.40 -6.49 -25.82
C PHE A 379 -15.41 -7.40 -24.58
N ASP A 380 -14.33 -8.13 -24.34
CA ASP A 380 -14.16 -8.93 -23.12
C ASP A 380 -13.87 -8.05 -21.91
N TRP A 381 -14.91 -7.43 -21.39
CA TRP A 381 -14.85 -6.48 -20.29
C TRP A 381 -14.96 -7.22 -18.96
N VAL A 382 -13.94 -8.01 -18.65
CA VAL A 382 -13.91 -8.82 -17.44
C VAL A 382 -13.76 -7.96 -16.18
N VAL A 383 -14.64 -8.21 -15.23
CA VAL A 383 -14.69 -7.55 -13.93
C VAL A 383 -14.76 -8.56 -12.80
N TRP A 384 -14.11 -8.23 -11.69
CA TRP A 384 -14.27 -8.91 -10.40
C TRP A 384 -14.75 -7.85 -9.40
N GLY A 385 -16.04 -7.85 -9.11
CA GLY A 385 -16.65 -6.96 -8.15
C GLY A 385 -16.60 -7.47 -6.72
N ASP A 386 -16.47 -6.50 -5.81
CA ASP A 386 -16.28 -6.68 -4.37
C ASP A 386 -15.26 -7.77 -3.97
N PRO A 387 -14.05 -7.82 -4.58
CA PRO A 387 -13.08 -8.86 -4.30
C PRO A 387 -12.47 -8.66 -2.89
N THR A 388 -12.61 -9.67 -2.04
CA THR A 388 -12.24 -9.60 -0.63
C THR A 388 -11.56 -10.87 -0.14
N LEU A 389 -10.76 -10.71 0.90
CA LEU A 389 -10.27 -11.82 1.71
C LEU A 389 -11.01 -11.78 3.04
N ASP A 390 -11.74 -12.83 3.37
CA ASP A 390 -12.22 -13.02 4.73
C ASP A 390 -11.06 -13.49 5.60
N MET A 391 -11.02 -12.95 6.81
CA MET A 391 -9.95 -13.17 7.75
C MET A 391 -10.47 -14.01 8.93
N ALA A 392 -9.70 -15.03 9.31
CA ALA A 392 -9.95 -15.81 10.51
C ALA A 392 -8.93 -15.44 11.60
N GLU A 393 -9.37 -15.44 12.86
CA GLU A 393 -8.47 -15.30 14.01
C GLU A 393 -7.58 -16.54 14.13
N THR A 394 -6.28 -16.35 14.36
CA THR A 394 -5.31 -17.46 14.47
C THR A 394 -5.49 -18.29 15.75
N ASP A 395 -6.02 -17.69 16.82
CA ASP A 395 -6.10 -18.34 18.15
C ASP A 395 -7.27 -19.33 18.28
N LYS A 396 -8.24 -19.30 17.35
CA LYS A 396 -9.43 -20.16 17.39
C LYS A 396 -9.21 -21.56 16.79
N GLU A 397 -8.11 -21.80 16.07
CA GLU A 397 -7.83 -23.10 15.43
C GLU A 397 -6.97 -24.04 16.30
N GLY A 398 -6.39 -23.56 17.39
CA GLY A 398 -5.61 -24.37 18.34
C GLY A 398 -6.43 -25.10 19.42
N LYS A 399 -7.77 -25.05 19.34
CA LYS A 399 -8.70 -25.72 20.27
C LYS A 399 -9.71 -26.58 19.52
N SER A 400 -9.22 -27.56 18.79
CA SER A 400 -10.02 -28.73 18.43
C SER A 400 -9.24 -29.95 18.89
N ASP A 401 -9.57 -30.41 20.10
CA ASP A 401 -9.17 -31.70 20.66
C ASP A 401 -9.79 -32.87 19.89
#